data_AF-A0A1I7DY45-F1
#
_entry.id   AF-A0A1I7DY45-F1
#
_cell.length_a   1.000
_cell.length_b   1.000
_cell.length_c   1.000
_cell.angle_alpha   90.00
_cell.angle_beta   90.00
_cell.angle_gamma   90.00
#
_symmetry.space_group_name_H-M   'P 1'
#
loop_
_entity.id
_entity.type
_entity.pdbx_description
1 polymer ?
#
loop_
_entity_poly.entity_id
_entity_poly.type
_entity_poly.pdbx_seq_one_letter_code
_entity_poly.pdbx_strand_id
1 'polypeptide(L)'
;MIDLHADDLTISNYADRYYDYLPPNIRKRLSEATDPSAVKYEAWDEALPLVTSREIARDKAIGAMVGLAVGDAVGTTLEFQARDRYTVHDMVGGGAFRLKAGEWTDDTSMALCLAETYLQGNKLDVNDFRDRLVRWYKQGENSSNSICFDIGNTTRFALEQYLQHGPKWMGNTEKIPPVTLR
;
A
#
# COMPACT_ATOMS: atom_id res chain seq x y z
N MET A 1 -4.66 24.15 13.59
CA MET A 1 -5.20 22.84 13.23
C MET A 1 -5.34 22.85 11.71
N ILE A 2 -4.83 21.83 11.02
CA ILE A 2 -4.83 21.73 9.55
C ILE A 2 -5.85 20.68 9.12
N ASP A 3 -6.64 20.98 8.10
CA ASP A 3 -7.50 20.01 7.43
C ASP A 3 -6.76 19.51 6.18
N LEU A 4 -6.52 18.20 6.09
CA LEU A 4 -5.82 17.58 4.95
C LEU A 4 -6.70 17.49 3.69
N HIS A 5 -7.99 17.85 3.79
CA HIS A 5 -8.90 18.00 2.65
C HIS A 5 -8.90 19.42 2.05
N ALA A 6 -8.15 20.36 2.65
CA ALA A 6 -7.98 21.69 2.08
C ALA A 6 -7.22 21.63 0.74
N ASP A 7 -7.28 22.70 -0.05
CA ASP A 7 -6.55 22.78 -1.31
C ASP A 7 -5.03 22.77 -1.10
N ASP A 8 -4.30 22.35 -2.14
CA ASP A 8 -2.84 22.21 -2.10
C ASP A 8 -2.11 23.48 -1.67
N LEU A 9 -2.63 24.67 -2.02
CA LEU A 9 -2.01 25.94 -1.62
C LEU A 9 -2.16 26.16 -0.11
N THR A 10 -3.33 25.89 0.45
CA THR A 10 -3.55 25.93 1.91
C THR A 10 -2.63 24.96 2.64
N ILE A 11 -2.51 23.72 2.15
CA ILE A 11 -1.63 22.70 2.74
C ILE A 11 -0.16 23.11 2.62
N SER A 12 0.27 23.60 1.44
CA SER A 12 1.65 24.01 1.18
C SER A 12 2.08 25.17 2.09
N ASN A 13 1.23 26.20 2.23
CA ASN A 13 1.50 27.32 3.13
C ASN A 13 1.64 26.88 4.60
N TYR A 14 0.91 25.83 5.02
CA TYR A 14 1.07 25.25 6.34
C TYR A 14 2.38 24.46 6.46
N ALA A 15 2.75 23.72 5.42
CA ALA A 15 3.95 22.90 5.35
C ALA A 15 5.25 23.71 5.34
N ASP A 16 5.24 24.97 4.88
CA ASP A 16 6.42 25.87 4.89
C ASP A 16 7.07 26.01 6.28
N ARG A 17 6.29 25.86 7.35
CA ARG A 17 6.81 25.87 8.75
C ARG A 17 7.75 24.70 9.05
N TYR A 18 7.71 23.68 8.22
CA TYR A 18 8.43 22.42 8.34
C TYR A 18 9.41 22.21 7.17
N TYR A 19 9.77 23.29 6.48
CA TYR A 19 10.69 23.25 5.34
C TYR A 19 12.00 22.53 5.65
N ASP A 20 12.51 22.67 6.89
CA ASP A 20 13.75 22.02 7.35
C ASP A 20 13.65 20.47 7.42
N TYR A 21 12.45 19.90 7.34
CA TYR A 21 12.25 18.45 7.23
C TYR A 21 12.24 17.94 5.78
N LEU A 22 12.24 18.84 4.79
CA LEU A 22 12.36 18.42 3.40
C LEU A 22 13.81 17.99 3.16
N PRO A 23 14.03 16.73 2.70
CA PRO A 23 15.38 16.32 2.35
C PRO A 23 15.91 17.23 1.22
N PRO A 24 17.22 17.50 1.17
CA PRO A 24 17.84 18.13 0.02
C PRO A 24 17.38 17.40 -1.25
N ASN A 25 17.18 18.10 -2.37
CA ASN A 25 16.54 17.53 -3.55
C ASN A 25 17.46 16.51 -4.26
N ILE A 26 17.61 15.31 -3.68
CA ILE A 26 18.53 14.25 -4.11
C ILE A 26 18.17 13.78 -5.50
N ARG A 27 16.89 13.76 -5.86
CA ARG A 27 16.42 13.35 -7.19
C ARG A 27 16.97 14.24 -8.30
N LYS A 28 17.03 15.56 -8.05
CA LYS A 28 17.68 16.52 -8.96
C LYS A 28 19.19 16.26 -9.04
N ARG A 29 19.85 16.06 -7.89
CA ARG A 29 21.28 15.74 -7.83
C ARG A 29 21.63 14.44 -8.56
N LEU A 30 20.81 13.40 -8.46
CA LEU A 30 20.97 12.14 -9.19
C LEU A 30 20.77 12.30 -10.70
N SER A 31 19.81 13.13 -11.14
CA SER A 31 19.61 13.41 -12.57
C SER A 31 20.70 14.27 -13.20
N GLU A 32 21.35 15.10 -12.39
CA GLU A 32 22.44 15.99 -12.82
C GLU A 32 23.84 15.38 -12.60
N ALA A 33 23.94 14.28 -11.86
CA ALA A 33 25.21 13.61 -11.55
C ALA A 33 25.73 12.82 -12.76
N THR A 34 26.99 13.08 -13.13
CA THR A 34 27.73 12.32 -14.13
C THR A 34 28.04 10.90 -13.69
N ASP A 35 28.14 10.66 -12.38
CA ASP A 35 28.20 9.34 -11.76
C ASP A 35 27.19 9.26 -10.61
N PRO A 36 26.02 8.62 -10.83
CA PRO A 36 24.99 8.47 -9.81
C PRO A 36 25.48 7.75 -8.54
N SER A 37 26.52 6.92 -8.64
CA SER A 37 27.07 6.17 -7.48
C SER A 37 27.92 7.04 -6.55
N ALA A 38 28.35 8.23 -7.03
CA ALA A 38 29.10 9.20 -6.24
C ALA A 38 28.20 10.17 -5.45
N VAL A 39 26.87 10.13 -5.66
CA VAL A 39 25.92 10.93 -4.87
C VAL A 39 25.85 10.32 -3.47
N LYS A 40 26.46 10.99 -2.50
CA LYS A 40 26.37 10.60 -1.10
C LYS A 40 24.92 10.71 -0.63
N TYR A 41 24.38 9.57 -0.21
CA TYR A 41 23.16 9.49 0.58
C TYR A 41 23.35 10.30 1.87
N GLU A 42 22.33 11.08 2.23
CA GLU A 42 22.40 11.96 3.41
C GLU A 42 21.95 11.18 4.66
N ALA A 43 22.11 11.75 5.86
CA ALA A 43 21.81 11.08 7.13
C ALA A 43 20.39 10.46 7.25
N TRP A 44 19.43 10.87 6.42
CA TRP A 44 18.07 10.34 6.41
C TRP A 44 17.91 9.03 5.62
N ASP A 45 18.87 8.70 4.74
CA ASP A 45 18.90 7.44 3.98
C ASP A 45 19.56 6.29 4.77
N GLU A 46 20.23 6.61 5.89
CA GLU A 46 20.94 5.63 6.70
C GLU A 46 19.98 4.79 7.54
N ALA A 47 20.06 3.47 7.39
CA ALA A 47 19.30 2.55 8.23
C ALA A 47 19.80 2.65 9.68
N LEU A 48 18.89 3.00 10.59
CA LEU A 48 19.21 3.03 12.02
C LEU A 48 19.64 1.63 12.50
N PRO A 49 20.64 1.54 13.39
CA PRO A 49 21.08 0.26 13.93
C PRO A 49 19.95 -0.40 14.71
N LEU A 50 19.88 -1.73 14.67
CA LEU A 50 18.92 -2.47 15.46
C LEU A 50 19.26 -2.33 16.96
N VAL A 51 18.42 -1.61 17.70
CA VAL A 51 18.59 -1.37 19.15
C VAL A 51 17.92 -2.41 20.04
N THR A 52 17.27 -3.41 19.46
CA THR A 52 16.58 -4.51 20.17
C THR A 52 17.16 -5.87 19.80
N SER A 53 16.75 -6.94 20.49
CA SER A 53 17.13 -8.30 20.09
C SER A 53 16.47 -8.69 18.76
N ARG A 54 17.09 -9.62 18.02
CA ARG A 54 16.50 -10.19 16.80
C ARG A 54 15.15 -10.85 17.05
N GLU A 55 14.95 -11.41 18.24
CA GLU A 55 13.69 -12.01 18.66
C GLU A 55 12.58 -10.95 18.76
N ILE A 56 12.84 -9.84 19.46
CA ILE A 56 11.88 -8.72 19.56
C ILE A 56 11.61 -8.10 18.19
N ALA A 57 12.65 -7.95 17.36
CA ALA A 57 12.48 -7.43 16.00
C ALA A 57 11.60 -8.35 15.14
N ARG A 58 11.81 -9.67 15.26
CA ARG A 58 11.00 -10.67 14.56
C ARG A 58 9.55 -10.66 15.05
N ASP A 59 9.33 -10.56 16.36
CA ASP A 59 7.99 -10.44 16.94
C ASP A 59 7.24 -9.23 16.38
N LYS A 60 7.89 -8.06 16.29
CA LYS A 60 7.34 -6.86 15.65
C LYS A 60 7.05 -7.07 14.16
N ALA A 61 7.93 -7.73 13.42
CA ALA A 61 7.73 -7.99 11.99
C ALA A 61 6.54 -8.94 11.75
N ILE A 62 6.41 -10.00 12.56
CA ILE A 62 5.25 -10.89 12.53
C ILE A 62 3.99 -10.11 12.91
N GLY A 63 4.05 -9.32 13.98
CA GLY A 63 2.94 -8.48 14.44
C GLY A 63 2.48 -7.47 13.40
N ALA A 64 3.38 -6.94 12.56
CA ALA A 64 3.00 -6.06 11.46
C ALA A 64 2.16 -6.79 10.39
N MET A 65 2.59 -7.98 9.96
CA MET A 65 1.89 -8.74 8.92
C MET A 65 0.59 -9.38 9.45
N VAL A 66 0.64 -10.00 10.63
CA VAL A 66 -0.54 -10.61 11.25
C VAL A 66 -1.52 -9.54 11.74
N GLY A 67 -1.00 -8.43 12.27
CA GLY A 67 -1.82 -7.29 12.71
C GLY A 67 -2.57 -6.63 11.56
N LEU A 68 -1.99 -6.59 10.35
CA LEU A 68 -2.69 -6.19 9.13
C LEU A 68 -3.94 -7.06 8.92
N ALA A 69 -3.76 -8.39 8.91
CA ALA A 69 -4.86 -9.32 8.69
C ALA A 69 -5.92 -9.32 9.80
N VAL A 70 -5.50 -9.12 11.05
CA VAL A 70 -6.41 -8.96 12.19
C VAL A 70 -7.23 -7.67 12.05
N GLY A 71 -6.58 -6.54 11.71
CA GLY A 71 -7.24 -5.26 11.52
C GLY A 71 -8.27 -5.30 10.38
N ASP A 72 -7.90 -5.92 9.26
CA ASP A 72 -8.76 -6.20 8.11
C ASP A 72 -10.02 -7.02 8.54
N ALA A 73 -9.82 -8.23 9.10
CA ALA A 73 -10.92 -9.12 9.47
C ALA A 73 -11.87 -8.55 10.55
N VAL A 74 -11.39 -7.64 11.40
CA VAL A 74 -12.24 -6.92 12.37
C VAL A 74 -12.91 -5.70 11.74
N GLY A 75 -12.18 -4.96 10.90
CA GLY A 75 -12.64 -3.70 10.30
C GLY A 75 -13.76 -3.90 9.27
N THR A 76 -13.68 -4.97 8.48
CA THR A 76 -14.69 -5.28 7.44
C THR A 76 -16.11 -5.44 7.99
N THR A 77 -16.27 -5.81 9.27
CA THR A 77 -17.58 -5.90 9.94
C THR A 77 -18.39 -4.60 9.84
N LEU A 78 -17.72 -3.45 9.89
CA LEU A 78 -18.36 -2.12 9.89
C LEU A 78 -18.17 -1.36 8.57
N GLU A 79 -17.72 -2.02 7.52
CA GLU A 79 -17.49 -1.38 6.23
C GLU A 79 -18.79 -0.75 5.67
N PHE A 80 -18.63 0.43 5.06
CA PHE A 80 -19.71 1.28 4.53
C PHE A 80 -20.76 1.73 5.56
N GLN A 81 -20.54 1.51 6.86
CA GLN A 81 -21.43 2.01 7.90
C GLN A 81 -21.08 3.45 8.28
N ALA A 82 -22.11 4.22 8.65
CA ALA A 82 -21.89 5.52 9.28
C ALA A 82 -21.18 5.34 10.62
N ARG A 83 -20.21 6.21 10.91
CA ARG A 83 -19.50 6.24 12.20
C ARG A 83 -20.51 6.29 13.35
N ASP A 84 -20.21 5.55 14.43
CA ASP A 84 -21.00 5.44 15.66
C ASP A 84 -22.42 4.85 15.51
N ARG A 85 -22.80 4.38 14.31
CA ARG A 85 -24.06 3.64 14.13
C ARG A 85 -24.02 2.25 14.76
N TYR A 86 -22.87 1.60 14.69
CA TYR A 86 -22.59 0.28 15.28
C TYR A 86 -21.17 0.29 15.85
N THR A 87 -20.89 -0.67 16.73
CA THR A 87 -19.56 -0.86 17.33
C THR A 87 -19.12 -2.31 17.14
N VAL A 88 -17.81 -2.53 17.09
CA VAL A 88 -17.19 -3.85 17.04
C VAL A 88 -16.08 -3.89 18.07
N HIS A 89 -16.04 -4.98 18.84
CA HIS A 89 -15.09 -5.19 19.94
C HIS A 89 -14.41 -6.57 19.87
N ASP A 90 -14.78 -7.38 18.88
CA ASP A 90 -14.26 -8.73 18.67
C ASP A 90 -14.34 -9.09 17.18
N MET A 91 -13.67 -10.17 16.79
CA MET A 91 -13.64 -10.66 15.42
C MET A 91 -14.89 -11.49 15.11
N VAL A 92 -15.93 -10.83 14.60
CA VAL A 92 -17.27 -11.44 14.42
C VAL A 92 -17.67 -11.73 12.97
N GLY A 93 -16.88 -11.25 11.99
CA GLY A 93 -17.22 -11.37 10.56
C GLY A 93 -18.39 -10.47 10.16
N GLY A 94 -19.27 -10.94 9.26
CA GLY A 94 -20.41 -10.18 8.77
C GLY A 94 -20.03 -9.19 7.66
N GLY A 95 -20.37 -7.91 7.85
CA GLY A 95 -20.06 -6.85 6.88
C GLY A 95 -20.82 -6.97 5.55
N ALA A 96 -20.40 -6.19 4.56
CA ALA A 96 -20.98 -6.17 3.22
C ALA A 96 -20.92 -7.54 2.51
N PHE A 97 -19.91 -8.35 2.84
CA PHE A 97 -19.63 -9.63 2.19
C PHE A 97 -20.14 -10.85 2.95
N ARG A 98 -20.75 -10.68 4.13
CA ARG A 98 -21.26 -11.77 4.99
C ARG A 98 -20.19 -12.81 5.34
N LEU A 99 -19.02 -12.32 5.75
CA LEU A 99 -17.85 -13.12 6.09
C LEU A 99 -18.05 -13.91 7.38
N LYS A 100 -17.33 -15.01 7.52
CA LYS A 100 -17.17 -15.69 8.81
C LYS A 100 -16.17 -14.94 9.67
N ALA A 101 -16.25 -15.13 10.98
CA ALA A 101 -15.22 -14.66 11.91
C ALA A 101 -13.83 -15.17 11.48
N GLY A 102 -12.88 -14.26 11.29
CA GLY A 102 -11.50 -14.56 10.87
C GLY A 102 -11.24 -14.53 9.37
N GLU A 103 -12.28 -14.38 8.54
CA GLU A 103 -12.09 -14.11 7.10
C GLU A 103 -11.72 -12.62 6.90
N TRP A 104 -10.61 -12.40 6.21
CA TRP A 104 -10.04 -11.10 5.82
C TRP A 104 -10.28 -10.82 4.31
N THR A 105 -10.12 -9.57 3.87
CA THR A 105 -10.51 -9.08 2.53
C THR A 105 -9.32 -8.87 1.56
N ASP A 106 -9.44 -7.91 0.64
CA ASP A 106 -8.44 -7.61 -0.37
C ASP A 106 -7.16 -7.01 0.23
N ASP A 107 -7.22 -6.26 1.33
CA ASP A 107 -6.05 -5.75 2.06
C ASP A 107 -5.04 -6.87 2.33
N THR A 108 -5.48 -7.95 2.98
CA THR A 108 -4.62 -9.09 3.30
C THR A 108 -4.27 -9.90 2.06
N SER A 109 -5.21 -10.07 1.11
CA SER A 109 -4.95 -10.79 -0.14
C SER A 109 -3.78 -10.16 -0.92
N MET A 110 -3.81 -8.84 -1.09
CA MET A 110 -2.77 -8.07 -1.78
C MET A 110 -1.45 -8.08 -1.01
N ALA A 111 -1.48 -8.00 0.31
CA ALA A 111 -0.29 -8.09 1.16
C ALA A 111 0.38 -9.47 1.07
N LEU A 112 -0.39 -10.56 1.02
CA LEU A 112 0.13 -11.92 0.81
C LEU A 112 0.77 -12.07 -0.58
N CYS A 113 0.11 -11.57 -1.64
CA CYS A 113 0.70 -11.55 -2.97
C CYS A 113 2.07 -10.83 -2.98
N LEU A 114 2.20 -9.71 -2.28
CA LEU A 114 3.46 -8.99 -2.16
C LEU A 114 4.52 -9.77 -1.37
N ALA A 115 4.13 -10.36 -0.24
CA ALA A 115 5.03 -11.15 0.60
C ALA A 115 5.60 -12.35 -0.17
N GLU A 116 4.76 -13.07 -0.92
CA GLU A 116 5.20 -14.20 -1.72
C GLU A 116 6.14 -13.80 -2.87
N THR A 117 5.95 -12.62 -3.47
CA THR A 117 6.92 -12.08 -4.45
C THR A 117 8.30 -11.93 -3.83
N TYR A 118 8.40 -11.39 -2.61
CA TYR A 118 9.67 -11.30 -1.91
C TYR A 118 10.24 -12.66 -1.54
N LEU A 119 9.41 -13.61 -1.12
CA LEU A 119 9.87 -14.98 -0.80
C LEU A 119 10.41 -15.71 -2.03
N GLN A 120 9.85 -15.46 -3.22
CA GLN A 120 10.28 -16.09 -4.46
C GLN A 120 11.57 -15.48 -5.03
N GLY A 121 11.69 -14.15 -4.99
CA GLY A 121 12.77 -13.42 -5.71
C GLY A 121 13.81 -12.73 -4.83
N ASN A 122 13.59 -12.65 -3.51
CA ASN A 122 14.34 -11.81 -2.58
C ASN A 122 14.46 -10.35 -3.04
N LYS A 123 13.46 -9.87 -3.79
CA LYS A 123 13.35 -8.53 -4.35
C LYS A 123 11.90 -8.24 -4.72
N LEU A 124 11.56 -6.96 -4.92
CA LEU A 124 10.33 -6.59 -5.57
C LEU A 124 10.44 -6.83 -7.09
N ASP A 125 9.84 -7.92 -7.58
CA ASP A 125 9.56 -8.12 -9.00
C ASP A 125 8.11 -7.71 -9.27
N VAL A 126 7.93 -6.54 -9.90
CA VAL A 126 6.60 -5.95 -10.14
C VAL A 126 5.75 -6.84 -11.04
N ASN A 127 6.36 -7.61 -11.95
CA ASN A 127 5.59 -8.48 -12.84
C ASN A 127 5.10 -9.72 -12.09
N ASP A 128 5.95 -10.35 -11.28
CA ASP A 128 5.53 -11.46 -10.42
C ASP A 128 4.44 -11.03 -9.44
N PHE A 129 4.56 -9.84 -8.85
CA PHE A 129 3.53 -9.30 -7.97
C PHE A 129 2.19 -9.11 -8.69
N ARG A 130 2.21 -8.52 -9.89
CA ARG A 130 1.00 -8.38 -10.73
C ARG A 130 0.41 -9.73 -11.12
N ASP A 131 1.23 -10.71 -11.46
CA ASP A 131 0.77 -12.05 -11.82
C ASP A 131 0.08 -12.74 -10.62
N ARG A 132 0.62 -12.58 -9.40
CA ARG A 132 -0.02 -13.05 -8.16
C ARG A 132 -1.36 -12.37 -7.92
N LEU A 133 -1.42 -11.04 -8.05
CA LEU A 133 -2.66 -10.29 -7.94
C LEU A 133 -3.69 -10.71 -8.99
N VAL A 134 -3.27 -11.04 -10.22
CA VAL A 134 -4.15 -11.58 -11.26
C VAL A 134 -4.68 -12.95 -10.87
N ARG A 135 -3.85 -13.84 -10.29
CA ARG A 135 -4.33 -15.16 -9.82
C ARG A 135 -5.29 -15.02 -8.65
N TRP A 136 -5.04 -14.10 -7.72
CA TRP A 136 -6.04 -13.72 -6.72
C TRP A 136 -7.33 -13.23 -7.38
N TYR A 137 -7.26 -12.21 -8.23
CA TYR A 137 -8.42 -11.62 -8.91
C TYR A 137 -9.25 -12.62 -9.71
N LYS A 138 -8.60 -13.51 -10.48
CA LYS A 138 -9.28 -14.42 -11.40
C LYS A 138 -9.62 -15.78 -10.80
N GLN A 139 -8.88 -16.23 -9.79
CA GLN A 139 -8.92 -17.61 -9.31
C GLN A 139 -9.11 -17.72 -7.79
N GLY A 140 -9.07 -16.60 -7.05
CA GLY A 140 -9.22 -16.59 -5.60
C GLY A 140 -7.99 -17.13 -4.84
N GLU A 141 -6.82 -17.22 -5.50
CA GLU A 141 -5.55 -17.51 -4.82
C GLU A 141 -5.29 -16.44 -3.75
N ASN A 142 -4.75 -16.82 -2.58
CA ASN A 142 -4.56 -15.91 -1.44
C ASN A 142 -5.83 -15.16 -1.01
N SER A 143 -7.02 -15.75 -1.19
CA SER A 143 -8.27 -15.27 -0.57
C SER A 143 -8.60 -16.11 0.68
N SER A 144 -9.18 -15.46 1.69
CA SER A 144 -9.65 -16.13 2.91
C SER A 144 -10.76 -17.16 2.67
N ASN A 145 -11.53 -17.03 1.58
CA ASN A 145 -12.66 -17.91 1.26
C ASN A 145 -12.64 -18.42 -0.20
N SER A 146 -11.45 -18.42 -0.82
CA SER A 146 -11.19 -18.97 -2.16
C SER A 146 -11.88 -18.26 -3.33
N ILE A 147 -12.41 -17.05 -3.13
CA ILE A 147 -12.89 -16.18 -4.21
C ILE A 147 -12.29 -14.78 -4.10
N CYS A 148 -12.11 -14.08 -5.22
CA CYS A 148 -11.84 -12.65 -5.19
C CYS A 148 -13.14 -11.92 -4.87
N PHE A 149 -13.15 -11.17 -3.77
CA PHE A 149 -14.17 -10.20 -3.41
C PHE A 149 -13.47 -8.92 -2.94
N ASP A 150 -14.25 -7.85 -2.76
CA ASP A 150 -13.77 -6.55 -2.27
C ASP A 150 -12.68 -5.85 -3.10
N ILE A 151 -12.42 -6.30 -4.33
CA ILE A 151 -11.41 -5.63 -5.17
C ILE A 151 -11.85 -4.20 -5.51
N GLY A 152 -11.08 -3.22 -5.03
CA GLY A 152 -11.28 -1.81 -5.35
C GLY A 152 -11.21 -1.52 -6.86
N ASN A 153 -12.01 -0.56 -7.33
CA ASN A 153 -12.12 -0.23 -8.76
C ASN A 153 -10.77 0.12 -9.42
N THR A 154 -9.91 0.87 -8.72
CA THR A 154 -8.60 1.25 -9.25
C THR A 154 -7.67 0.05 -9.37
N THR A 155 -7.65 -0.85 -8.37
CA THR A 155 -6.88 -2.10 -8.42
C THR A 155 -7.37 -2.98 -9.56
N ARG A 156 -8.69 -3.18 -9.68
CA ARG A 156 -9.29 -3.93 -10.78
C ARG A 156 -8.91 -3.35 -12.13
N PHE A 157 -9.02 -2.03 -12.30
CA PHE A 157 -8.62 -1.35 -13.54
C PHE A 157 -7.15 -1.60 -13.86
N ALA A 158 -6.26 -1.44 -12.88
CA ALA A 158 -4.83 -1.66 -13.07
C ALA A 158 -4.50 -3.09 -13.52
N LEU A 159 -5.15 -4.11 -12.93
CA LEU A 159 -4.97 -5.50 -13.32
C LEU A 159 -5.56 -5.79 -14.72
N GLU A 160 -6.71 -5.22 -15.06
CA GLU A 160 -7.31 -5.35 -16.39
C GLU A 160 -6.42 -4.71 -17.47
N GLN A 161 -5.84 -3.54 -17.19
CA GLN A 161 -4.91 -2.89 -18.10
C GLN A 161 -3.58 -3.63 -18.24
N TYR A 162 -3.06 -4.19 -17.14
CA TYR A 162 -1.90 -5.07 -17.19
C TYR A 162 -2.15 -6.30 -18.07
N LEU A 163 -3.31 -6.95 -17.92
CA LEU A 163 -3.69 -8.09 -18.76
C LEU A 163 -3.82 -7.72 -20.25
N GLN A 164 -4.29 -6.50 -20.54
CA GLN A 164 -4.50 -6.03 -21.91
C GLN A 164 -3.20 -5.53 -22.59
N HIS A 165 -2.36 -4.82 -21.86
CA HIS A 165 -1.21 -4.07 -22.41
C HIS A 165 0.15 -4.66 -21.99
N GLY A 166 0.15 -5.60 -21.06
CA GLY A 166 1.33 -6.32 -20.59
C GLY A 166 2.20 -5.55 -19.58
N PRO A 167 3.40 -6.09 -19.27
CA PRO A 167 4.31 -5.61 -18.22
C PRO A 167 4.69 -4.14 -18.26
N LYS A 168 4.68 -3.52 -19.45
CA LYS A 168 5.07 -2.12 -19.63
C LYS A 168 3.99 -1.12 -19.21
N TRP A 169 2.77 -1.59 -18.93
CA TRP A 169 1.68 -0.71 -18.54
C TRP A 169 1.92 -0.10 -17.15
N MET A 170 1.67 1.21 -17.05
CA MET A 170 1.69 2.00 -15.83
C MET A 170 0.61 3.09 -15.96
N GLY A 171 -0.19 3.30 -14.93
CA GLY A 171 -1.23 4.32 -14.93
C GLY A 171 -2.19 4.17 -13.75
N ASN A 172 -3.12 5.12 -13.63
CA ASN A 172 -4.19 5.09 -12.64
C ASN A 172 -5.50 5.57 -13.29
N THR A 173 -6.56 5.66 -12.49
CA THR A 173 -7.87 6.16 -12.92
C THR A 173 -8.00 7.68 -12.82
N GLU A 174 -6.92 8.42 -12.54
CA GLU A 174 -6.99 9.88 -12.50
C GLU A 174 -7.25 10.43 -13.90
N LYS A 175 -8.20 11.37 -13.98
CA LYS A 175 -8.31 12.22 -15.17
C LYS A 175 -7.05 13.08 -15.19
N ILE A 176 -6.23 12.94 -16.22
CA ILE A 176 -5.12 13.87 -16.47
C ILE A 176 -5.73 15.28 -16.51
N PRO A 177 -5.42 16.18 -15.55
CA PRO A 177 -5.90 17.55 -15.63
C PRO A 177 -5.32 18.17 -16.91
N PRO A 178 -6.08 18.99 -17.65
CA PRO A 178 -5.58 19.60 -18.88
C PRO A 178 -4.30 20.35 -18.54
N VAL A 179 -3.19 19.92 -19.16
CA VAL A 179 -1.90 20.59 -19.05
C VAL A 179 -2.12 22.02 -19.52
N THR A 180 -2.19 22.95 -18.57
CA THR A 180 -2.20 24.37 -18.91
C THR A 180 -0.74 24.71 -19.16
N LEU A 181 -0.33 24.61 -20.43
CA LEU A 181 0.94 25.18 -20.88
C LEU A 181 0.89 26.68 -20.52
N ARG A 182 1.75 27.09 -19.58
CA ARG A 182 2.13 28.50 -19.41
C ARG A 182 3.41 28.75 -20.19
#